data_AF-A0A2S7QPD3-F1
#
_entry.id   AF-A0A2S7QPD3-F1
#
_cell.length_a   1.000
_cell.length_b   1.000
_cell.length_c   1.000
_cell.angle_alpha   90.00
_cell.angle_beta   90.00
_cell.angle_gamma   90.00
#
_symmetry.space_group_name_H-M   'P 1'
#
loop_
_entity.id
_entity.type
_entity.pdbx_description
1 polymer ?
#
loop_
_entity_poly.entity_id
_entity_poly.type
_entity_poly.pdbx_seq_one_letter_code
_entity_poly.pdbx_strand_id
1 'polypeptide(L)'
;MLKEELDQRVLDLLAARYWNRPIPDLSPALPESNALADLPTADPDSLFWHRKLDASTSALTKLGIGRLATQVVANALQSHVERLIDQSTFAAHPYARQAIIDAAAGILNERFYSTSDQVENCIKPYKFEIDVEDGEWARGRENVTVVLKNELKACDDAVKNVEKDVGGRKKLRDVMSFIDKARKGEVTVDGDGASGAGGFSSALLQKGREAVFLRDRSVLLKLRLTALKSNQCASLKNKYYCPEVFLDVVSSKLTSTAVLFLNVELLSEFFYQFPRELDQRLGRGLSKEEVEKLAREDKKVERHLEVIRRKELLELVLGKMEGLRDLRDLDGGAEGGRRGLRPKGKNGREAKNGRESRERGEGRNNNGNGGWSLF
;
A
#
# COMPACT_ATOMS: atom_id res chain seq x y z
N MET A 1 4.49 -5.99 6.47
CA MET A 1 4.14 -6.25 5.06
C MET A 1 4.53 -7.66 4.63
N LEU A 2 5.77 -7.95 4.19
CA LEU A 2 6.08 -9.30 3.67
C LEU A 2 5.88 -10.44 4.69
N LYS A 3 6.26 -10.19 5.95
CA LYS A 3 6.03 -11.16 7.04
C LYS A 3 4.55 -11.45 7.27
N GLU A 4 3.69 -10.43 7.23
CA GLU A 4 2.25 -10.57 7.45
C GLU A 4 1.59 -11.41 6.34
N GLU A 5 2.00 -11.18 5.08
CA GLU A 5 1.55 -11.99 3.95
C GLU A 5 1.98 -13.44 4.08
N LEU A 6 3.24 -13.70 4.46
CA LEU A 6 3.71 -15.07 4.68
C LEU A 6 3.06 -15.72 5.90
N ASP A 7 2.71 -14.96 6.93
CA ASP A 7 1.98 -15.46 8.10
C ASP A 7 0.57 -15.91 7.71
N GLN A 8 -0.10 -15.16 6.84
CA GLN A 8 -1.36 -15.60 6.26
C GLN A 8 -1.19 -16.90 5.46
N ARG A 9 -0.12 -17.05 4.68
CA ARG A 9 0.16 -18.30 3.96
C ARG A 9 0.46 -19.47 4.89
N VAL A 10 1.14 -19.23 6.01
CA VAL A 10 1.36 -20.24 7.04
C VAL A 10 0.03 -20.68 7.65
N LEU A 11 -0.88 -19.74 7.97
CA LEU A 11 -2.23 -20.05 8.45
C LEU A 11 -3.02 -20.87 7.43
N ASP A 12 -2.97 -20.52 6.15
CA ASP A 12 -3.64 -21.26 5.08
C ASP A 12 -3.14 -22.72 5.00
N LEU A 13 -1.82 -22.93 5.11
CA LEU A 13 -1.20 -24.25 5.08
C LEU A 13 -1.56 -25.08 6.32
N LEU A 14 -1.53 -24.46 7.50
CA LEU A 14 -1.96 -25.08 8.76
C LEU A 14 -3.44 -25.47 8.69
N ALA A 15 -4.30 -24.59 8.15
CA ALA A 15 -5.71 -24.84 7.98
C ALA A 15 -5.99 -26.00 7.01
N ALA A 16 -5.31 -26.02 5.87
CA ALA A 16 -5.52 -27.04 4.83
C ALA A 16 -5.05 -28.44 5.25
N ARG A 17 -4.00 -28.52 6.07
CA ARG A 17 -3.36 -29.79 6.42
C ARG A 17 -3.70 -30.26 7.83
N TYR A 18 -3.66 -29.38 8.83
CA TYR A 18 -3.76 -29.77 10.24
C TYR A 18 -5.15 -29.58 10.84
N TRP A 19 -5.92 -28.60 10.38
CA TRP A 19 -7.19 -28.25 11.02
C TRP A 19 -8.39 -28.94 10.39
N ASN A 20 -9.55 -28.78 11.03
CA ASN A 20 -10.83 -29.29 10.55
C ASN A 20 -11.20 -28.71 9.18
N ARG A 21 -11.88 -29.52 8.37
CA ARG A 21 -12.44 -29.15 7.06
C ARG A 21 -13.90 -28.72 7.18
N PRO A 22 -14.42 -27.91 6.23
CA PRO A 22 -15.83 -27.57 6.17
C PRO A 22 -16.70 -28.83 6.08
N ILE A 23 -17.88 -28.80 6.70
CA ILE A 23 -18.83 -29.92 6.74
C ILE A 23 -19.67 -29.90 5.44
N PRO A 24 -19.48 -30.84 4.50
CA PRO A 24 -20.15 -30.79 3.19
C PRO A 24 -21.60 -31.26 3.27
N ASP A 25 -21.90 -32.24 4.13
CA ASP A 25 -23.17 -32.92 4.27
C ASP A 25 -23.45 -33.26 5.75
N LEU A 26 -24.63 -33.79 6.04
CA LEU A 26 -25.03 -34.19 7.41
C LEU A 26 -24.70 -35.66 7.71
N SER A 27 -23.87 -36.29 6.88
CA SER A 27 -23.48 -37.69 7.07
C SER A 27 -22.60 -37.86 8.33
N PRO A 28 -22.60 -39.06 8.93
CA PRO A 28 -21.74 -39.34 10.06
C PRO A 28 -20.28 -39.09 9.73
N ALA A 29 -19.56 -38.42 10.63
CA ALA A 29 -18.14 -38.15 10.41
C ALA A 29 -17.35 -39.46 10.39
N LEU A 30 -16.59 -39.70 9.33
CA LEU A 30 -15.64 -40.81 9.29
C LEU A 30 -14.62 -40.65 10.43
N PRO A 31 -14.26 -41.73 11.16
CA PRO A 31 -13.24 -41.65 12.20
C PRO A 31 -11.91 -41.18 11.61
N GLU A 32 -11.43 -40.01 12.03
CA GLU A 32 -10.09 -39.57 11.67
C GLU A 32 -9.08 -40.40 12.48
N SER A 33 -8.27 -41.21 11.80
CA SER A 33 -7.29 -42.10 12.44
C SER A 33 -6.17 -41.36 13.19
N ASN A 34 -5.98 -40.06 12.93
CA ASN A 34 -4.94 -39.24 13.53
C ASN A 34 -5.48 -37.83 13.81
N ALA A 35 -6.23 -37.67 14.89
CA ALA A 35 -6.75 -36.38 15.32
C ALA A 35 -5.61 -35.48 15.82
N LEU A 36 -5.70 -34.18 15.54
CA LEU A 36 -4.72 -33.20 16.01
C LEU A 36 -4.64 -33.12 17.55
N ALA A 37 -5.69 -33.54 18.25
CA ALA A 37 -5.73 -33.59 19.70
C ALA A 37 -4.72 -34.58 20.29
N ASP A 38 -4.40 -35.64 19.56
CA ASP A 38 -3.47 -36.69 20.01
C ASP A 38 -2.02 -36.35 19.69
N LEU A 39 -1.76 -35.27 18.95
CA LEU A 39 -0.42 -34.85 18.54
C LEU A 39 0.56 -34.71 19.72
N PRO A 40 0.23 -34.09 20.87
CA PRO A 40 1.17 -33.95 21.99
C PRO A 40 1.66 -35.28 22.58
N THR A 41 0.86 -36.34 22.45
CA THR A 41 1.12 -37.69 22.96
C THR A 41 1.44 -38.70 21.86
N ALA A 42 1.54 -38.25 20.62
CA ALA A 42 1.85 -39.11 19.48
C ALA A 42 3.27 -39.70 19.60
N ASP A 43 3.52 -40.77 18.87
CA ASP A 43 4.86 -41.36 18.76
C ASP A 43 5.84 -40.37 18.11
N PRO A 44 7.02 -40.09 18.71
CA PRO A 44 8.04 -39.21 18.13
C PRO A 44 8.46 -39.61 16.71
N ASP A 45 8.44 -40.91 16.40
CA ASP A 45 8.84 -41.47 15.10
C ASP A 45 7.66 -41.72 14.16
N SER A 46 6.50 -41.13 14.45
CA SER A 46 5.32 -41.19 13.59
C SER A 46 5.60 -40.64 12.18
N LEU A 47 5.73 -41.55 11.21
CA LEU A 47 5.90 -41.21 9.79
C LEU A 47 4.79 -40.32 9.26
N PHE A 48 3.58 -40.40 9.82
CA PHE A 48 2.45 -39.57 9.43
C PHE A 48 2.71 -38.08 9.74
N TRP A 49 3.12 -37.75 10.97
CA TRP A 49 3.36 -36.37 11.40
C TRP A 49 4.60 -35.78 10.75
N HIS A 50 5.65 -36.58 10.55
CA HIS A 50 6.85 -36.17 9.81
C HIS A 50 6.50 -35.81 8.36
N ARG A 51 5.85 -36.71 7.61
CA ARG A 51 5.42 -36.45 6.23
C ARG A 51 4.51 -35.22 6.12
N LYS A 52 3.66 -35.01 7.12
CA LYS A 52 2.73 -33.88 7.16
C LYS A 52 3.46 -32.55 7.33
N LEU A 53 4.44 -32.48 8.24
CA LEU A 53 5.27 -31.28 8.41
C LEU A 53 6.14 -31.04 7.19
N ASP A 54 6.88 -32.04 6.72
CA ASP A 54 7.80 -31.92 5.59
C ASP A 54 7.09 -31.45 4.33
N ALA A 55 5.90 -32.00 4.06
CA ALA A 55 5.11 -31.57 2.91
C ALA A 55 4.49 -30.17 3.09
N SER A 56 4.25 -29.71 4.33
CA SER A 56 3.84 -28.33 4.63
C SER A 56 5.00 -27.35 4.41
N THR A 57 6.20 -27.70 4.91
CA THR A 57 7.44 -26.96 4.72
C THR A 57 7.80 -26.85 3.23
N SER A 58 7.67 -27.95 2.49
CA SER A 58 7.91 -27.96 1.05
C SER A 58 6.91 -27.09 0.29
N ALA A 59 5.63 -27.10 0.70
CA ALA A 59 4.62 -26.23 0.10
C ALA A 59 4.89 -24.74 0.38
N LEU A 60 5.34 -24.40 1.60
CA LEU A 60 5.69 -23.03 1.97
C LEU A 60 6.90 -22.52 1.16
N THR A 61 7.98 -23.29 1.10
CA THR A 61 9.21 -22.89 0.41
C THR A 61 9.08 -22.89 -1.12
N LYS A 62 8.11 -23.62 -1.68
CA LYS A 62 7.83 -23.69 -3.13
C LYS A 62 6.60 -22.88 -3.57
N LEU A 63 6.07 -22.01 -2.72
CA LEU A 63 4.89 -21.20 -3.01
C LEU A 63 5.10 -20.15 -4.12
N GLY A 64 6.37 -19.82 -4.44
CA GLY A 64 6.70 -18.70 -5.33
C GLY A 64 6.85 -17.40 -4.53
N ILE A 65 7.69 -17.43 -3.48
CA ILE A 65 7.91 -16.32 -2.56
C ILE A 65 8.54 -15.13 -3.28
N GLY A 66 9.41 -15.35 -4.26
CA GLY A 66 10.00 -14.24 -5.03
C GLY A 66 8.93 -13.41 -5.74
N ARG A 67 7.98 -14.07 -6.41
CA ARG A 67 6.89 -13.37 -7.10
C ARG A 67 5.97 -12.67 -6.10
N LEU A 68 5.61 -13.35 -5.02
CA LEU A 68 4.76 -12.78 -3.96
C LEU A 68 5.42 -11.53 -3.35
N ALA A 69 6.69 -11.63 -2.98
CA ALA A 69 7.43 -10.56 -2.32
C ALA A 69 7.59 -9.34 -3.23
N THR A 70 7.98 -9.55 -4.49
CA THR A 70 8.09 -8.46 -5.47
C THR A 70 6.73 -7.80 -5.72
N GLN A 71 5.64 -8.56 -5.82
CA GLN A 71 4.29 -7.99 -5.99
C GLN A 71 3.86 -7.15 -4.79
N VAL A 72 4.06 -7.64 -3.56
CA VAL A 72 3.70 -6.93 -2.33
C VAL A 72 4.44 -5.60 -2.23
N VAL A 73 5.76 -5.62 -2.51
CA VAL A 73 6.57 -4.39 -2.50
C VAL A 73 6.17 -3.45 -3.64
N ALA A 74 5.93 -3.95 -4.85
CA ALA A 74 5.48 -3.13 -5.97
C ALA A 74 4.15 -2.43 -5.68
N ASN A 75 3.16 -3.15 -5.13
CA ASN A 75 1.88 -2.58 -4.73
C ASN A 75 2.05 -1.53 -3.62
N ALA A 76 2.92 -1.80 -2.63
CA ALA A 76 3.19 -0.85 -1.55
C ALA A 76 3.86 0.43 -2.06
N LEU A 77 4.82 0.32 -3.00
CA LEU A 77 5.46 1.47 -3.65
C LEU A 77 4.46 2.28 -4.46
N GLN A 78 3.61 1.63 -5.27
CA GLN A 78 2.57 2.31 -6.04
C GLN A 78 1.61 3.07 -5.12
N SER A 79 1.11 2.43 -4.06
CA SER A 79 0.24 3.08 -3.07
C SER A 79 0.94 4.25 -2.36
N HIS A 80 2.23 4.15 -2.07
CA HIS A 80 3.00 5.26 -1.51
C HIS A 80 3.19 6.41 -2.50
N VAL A 81 3.45 6.12 -3.77
CA VAL A 81 3.53 7.14 -4.83
C VAL A 81 2.18 7.85 -4.98
N GLU A 82 1.07 7.12 -5.04
CA GLU A 82 -0.28 7.71 -5.09
C GLU A 82 -0.53 8.65 -3.90
N ARG A 83 -0.23 8.18 -2.67
CA ARG A 83 -0.37 9.01 -1.47
C ARG A 83 0.52 10.26 -1.49
N LEU A 84 1.72 10.17 -2.06
CA LEU A 84 2.60 11.33 -2.22
C LEU A 84 2.06 12.31 -3.27
N ILE A 85 1.48 11.83 -4.36
CA ILE A 85 0.85 12.68 -5.37
C ILE A 85 -0.33 13.44 -4.76
N ASP A 86 -1.18 12.77 -3.99
CA ASP A 86 -2.34 13.37 -3.34
C ASP A 86 -1.96 14.48 -2.35
N GLN A 87 -0.75 14.43 -1.77
CA GLN A 87 -0.19 15.44 -0.87
C GLN A 87 0.63 16.52 -1.60
N SER A 88 0.84 16.38 -2.91
CA SER A 88 1.69 17.26 -3.71
C SER A 88 0.89 18.33 -4.48
N THR A 89 1.61 19.22 -5.15
CA THR A 89 1.02 20.20 -6.08
C THR A 89 0.38 19.54 -7.31
N PHE A 90 0.73 18.29 -7.63
CA PHE A 90 0.17 17.54 -8.75
C PHE A 90 -1.23 16.98 -8.46
N ALA A 91 -1.77 17.13 -7.24
CA ALA A 91 -3.12 16.69 -6.89
C ALA A 91 -4.21 17.38 -7.75
N ALA A 92 -3.97 18.62 -8.19
CA ALA A 92 -4.88 19.36 -9.07
C ALA A 92 -4.73 19.00 -10.56
N HIS A 93 -3.73 18.19 -10.91
CA HIS A 93 -3.32 17.91 -12.29
C HIS A 93 -3.49 16.43 -12.65
N PRO A 94 -4.66 16.01 -13.19
CA PRO A 94 -4.93 14.60 -13.50
C PRO A 94 -3.96 14.01 -14.52
N TYR A 95 -3.53 14.80 -15.51
CA TYR A 95 -2.55 14.35 -16.50
C TYR A 95 -1.21 14.02 -15.87
N ALA A 96 -0.68 14.93 -15.03
CA ALA A 96 0.59 14.72 -14.34
C ALA A 96 0.50 13.53 -13.37
N ARG A 97 -0.62 13.39 -12.64
CA ARG A 97 -0.89 12.25 -11.77
C ARG A 97 -0.80 10.92 -12.53
N GLN A 98 -1.49 10.81 -13.66
CA GLN A 98 -1.45 9.59 -14.47
C GLN A 98 -0.04 9.30 -15.00
N ALA A 99 0.66 10.32 -15.50
CA ALA A 99 2.02 10.18 -16.00
C ALA A 99 3.01 9.68 -14.92
N ILE A 100 2.87 10.16 -13.68
CA ILE A 100 3.69 9.71 -12.54
C ILE A 100 3.38 8.25 -12.19
N ILE A 101 2.09 7.88 -12.12
CA ILE A 101 1.67 6.51 -11.82
C ILE A 101 2.18 5.54 -12.89
N ASP A 102 2.03 5.90 -14.16
CA ASP A 102 2.48 5.08 -15.30
C ASP A 102 4.02 4.96 -15.34
N ALA A 103 4.75 6.01 -14.95
CA ALA A 103 6.19 5.97 -14.82
C ALA A 103 6.63 5.00 -13.71
N ALA A 104 6.00 5.10 -12.53
CA ALA A 104 6.27 4.18 -11.42
C ALA A 104 5.96 2.72 -11.81
N ALA A 105 4.81 2.47 -12.43
CA ALA A 105 4.41 1.14 -12.88
C ALA A 105 5.35 0.57 -13.95
N GLY A 106 5.80 1.40 -14.90
CA GLY A 106 6.75 1.01 -15.95
C GLY A 106 8.07 0.50 -15.37
N ILE A 107 8.69 1.27 -14.47
CA ILE A 107 9.97 0.91 -13.82
C ILE A 107 9.83 -0.38 -13.00
N LEU A 108 8.76 -0.48 -12.21
CA LEU A 108 8.52 -1.67 -11.38
C LEU A 108 8.31 -2.93 -12.23
N ASN A 109 7.59 -2.83 -13.35
CA ASN A 109 7.37 -3.95 -14.26
C ASN A 109 8.64 -4.41 -14.97
N GLU A 110 9.53 -3.49 -15.34
CA GLU A 110 10.80 -3.83 -15.98
C GLU A 110 11.69 -4.69 -15.07
N ARG A 111 11.74 -4.36 -13.77
CA ARG A 111 12.56 -5.08 -12.78
C ARG A 111 11.83 -6.25 -12.12
N PHE A 112 10.52 -6.39 -12.31
CA PHE A 112 9.70 -7.39 -11.63
C PHE A 112 10.23 -8.82 -11.79
N TYR A 113 10.49 -9.24 -13.03
CA TYR A 113 10.91 -10.61 -13.33
C TYR A 113 12.31 -10.91 -12.79
N SER A 114 13.28 -10.01 -13.01
CA SER A 114 14.65 -10.20 -12.55
C SER A 114 14.74 -10.23 -11.02
N THR A 115 14.06 -9.31 -10.33
CA THR A 115 14.01 -9.30 -8.87
C THR A 115 13.34 -10.57 -8.33
N SER A 116 12.21 -10.99 -8.91
CA SER A 116 11.52 -12.21 -8.50
C SER A 116 12.40 -13.46 -8.64
N ASP A 117 13.11 -13.61 -9.76
CA ASP A 117 14.01 -14.75 -9.99
C ASP A 117 15.19 -14.75 -9.02
N GLN A 118 15.79 -13.58 -8.76
CA GLN A 118 16.87 -13.46 -7.80
C GLN A 118 16.44 -13.80 -6.37
N VAL A 119 15.26 -13.34 -5.95
CA VAL A 119 14.70 -13.71 -4.65
C VAL A 119 14.43 -15.23 -4.59
N GLU A 120 13.92 -15.83 -5.66
CA GLU A 120 13.76 -17.30 -5.70
C GLU A 120 15.09 -18.04 -5.64
N ASN A 121 16.14 -17.51 -6.27
CA ASN A 121 17.48 -18.07 -6.26
C ASN A 121 18.11 -18.00 -4.87
N CYS A 122 17.93 -16.90 -4.13
CA CYS A 122 18.52 -16.73 -2.81
C CYS A 122 17.84 -17.58 -1.73
N ILE A 123 16.56 -17.93 -1.90
CA ILE A 123 15.84 -18.82 -0.98
C ILE A 123 15.97 -20.31 -1.33
N LYS A 124 16.60 -20.67 -2.47
CA LYS A 124 16.83 -22.07 -2.86
C LYS A 124 17.49 -22.92 -1.77
N PRO A 125 18.50 -22.45 -1.00
CA PRO A 125 19.09 -23.24 0.07
C PRO A 125 18.05 -23.74 1.10
N TYR A 126 17.10 -22.88 1.47
CA TYR A 126 16.03 -23.21 2.43
C TYR A 126 14.99 -24.20 1.89
N LYS A 127 15.03 -24.56 0.59
CA LYS A 127 14.13 -25.59 0.02
C LYS A 127 14.61 -27.01 0.36
N PHE A 128 15.88 -27.17 0.73
CA PHE A 128 16.50 -28.47 1.00
C PHE A 128 16.81 -28.65 2.47
N GLU A 129 17.43 -27.66 3.09
CA GLU A 129 17.82 -27.72 4.51
C GLU A 129 17.48 -26.40 5.20
N ILE A 130 16.87 -26.49 6.37
CA ILE A 130 16.50 -25.34 7.19
C ILE A 130 17.03 -25.58 8.59
N ASP A 131 18.18 -24.99 8.86
CA ASP A 131 18.75 -24.96 10.19
C ASP A 131 18.03 -23.90 11.02
N VAL A 132 17.46 -24.34 12.13
CA VAL A 132 16.75 -23.49 13.07
C VAL A 132 17.59 -23.35 14.33
N GLU A 133 17.77 -22.12 14.79
CA GLU A 133 18.46 -21.82 16.04
C GLU A 133 17.45 -21.67 17.19
N ASP A 134 17.88 -21.94 18.43
CA ASP A 134 17.03 -21.80 19.62
C ASP A 134 16.49 -20.36 19.80
N GLY A 135 17.29 -19.35 19.45
CA GLY A 135 16.87 -17.95 19.51
C GLY A 135 15.81 -17.58 18.45
N GLU A 136 15.83 -18.24 17.29
CA GLU A 136 14.79 -18.09 16.27
C GLU A 136 13.52 -18.83 16.66
N TRP A 137 13.66 -20.03 17.25
CA TRP A 137 12.55 -20.82 17.77
C TRP A 137 11.75 -20.07 18.84
N ALA A 138 12.44 -19.44 19.80
CA ALA A 138 11.80 -18.64 20.84
C ALA A 138 11.00 -17.46 20.25
N ARG A 139 11.61 -16.72 19.31
CA ARG A 139 10.93 -15.61 18.61
C ARG A 139 9.73 -16.09 17.80
N GLY A 140 9.86 -17.21 17.09
CA GLY A 140 8.76 -17.78 16.32
C GLY A 140 7.61 -18.23 17.21
N ARG A 141 7.90 -18.81 18.37
CA ARG A 141 6.89 -19.22 19.36
C ARG A 141 6.08 -18.02 19.87
N GLU A 142 6.74 -16.90 20.13
CA GLU A 142 6.07 -15.66 20.52
C GLU A 142 5.19 -15.12 19.39
N ASN A 143 5.73 -15.04 18.16
CA ASN A 143 4.99 -14.51 17.01
C ASN A 143 3.74 -15.35 16.70
N VAL A 144 3.88 -16.67 16.61
CA VAL A 144 2.76 -17.59 16.37
C VAL A 144 1.69 -17.48 17.43
N THR A 145 2.08 -17.28 18.69
CA THR A 145 1.11 -17.08 19.78
C THR A 145 0.25 -15.84 19.53
N VAL A 146 0.81 -14.77 18.96
CA VAL A 146 0.07 -13.57 18.57
C VAL A 146 -0.81 -13.84 17.35
N VAL A 147 -0.25 -14.45 16.30
CA VAL A 147 -0.97 -14.75 15.05
C VAL A 147 -2.18 -15.66 15.31
N LEU A 148 -2.02 -16.74 16.08
CA LEU A 148 -3.13 -17.64 16.42
C LEU A 148 -4.17 -17.00 17.35
N LYS A 149 -3.77 -16.07 18.23
CA LYS A 149 -4.74 -15.29 19.03
C LYS A 149 -5.58 -14.38 18.15
N ASN A 150 -4.97 -13.75 17.14
CA ASN A 150 -5.70 -12.93 16.17
C ASN A 150 -6.66 -13.77 15.34
N GLU A 151 -6.22 -14.94 14.87
CA GLU A 151 -7.07 -15.90 14.15
C GLU A 151 -8.24 -16.41 15.00
N LEU A 152 -7.99 -16.70 16.28
CA LEU A 152 -9.04 -17.09 17.23
C LEU A 152 -10.06 -15.96 17.42
N LYS A 153 -9.61 -14.72 17.53
CA LYS A 153 -10.49 -13.55 17.63
C LYS A 153 -11.34 -13.38 16.37
N ALA A 154 -10.73 -13.53 15.18
CA ALA A 154 -11.44 -13.49 13.91
C ALA A 154 -12.50 -14.59 13.81
N CYS A 155 -12.19 -15.82 14.25
CA CYS A 155 -13.16 -16.91 14.33
C CYS A 155 -14.32 -16.60 15.28
N ASP A 156 -14.03 -16.11 16.48
CA ASP A 156 -15.05 -15.77 17.48
C ASP A 156 -15.95 -14.61 17.00
N ASP A 157 -15.41 -13.64 16.28
CA ASP A 157 -16.18 -12.55 15.67
C ASP A 157 -17.01 -13.03 14.46
N ALA A 158 -16.50 -13.97 13.66
CA ALA A 158 -17.27 -14.62 12.60
C ALA A 158 -18.48 -15.40 13.16
N VAL A 159 -18.31 -16.12 14.28
CA VAL A 159 -19.43 -16.80 14.96
C VAL A 159 -20.49 -15.80 15.40
N LYS A 160 -20.10 -14.64 15.97
CA LYS A 160 -21.07 -13.58 16.35
C LYS A 160 -21.81 -13.02 15.14
N ASN A 161 -21.17 -12.92 13.98
CA ASN A 161 -21.83 -12.48 12.76
C ASN A 161 -22.87 -13.51 12.27
N VAL A 162 -22.52 -14.81 12.29
CA VAL A 162 -23.49 -15.87 11.99
C VAL A 162 -24.65 -15.89 13.00
N GLU A 163 -24.39 -15.63 14.29
CA GLU A 163 -25.45 -15.50 15.32
C GLU A 163 -26.43 -14.36 15.02
N LYS A 164 -25.93 -13.22 14.49
CA LYS A 164 -26.76 -12.09 14.07
C LYS A 164 -27.58 -12.45 12.82
N ASP A 165 -26.96 -13.06 11.83
CA ASP A 165 -27.61 -13.44 10.57
C ASP A 165 -28.76 -14.45 10.77
N VAL A 166 -28.58 -15.40 11.69
CA VAL A 166 -29.57 -16.44 12.00
C VAL A 166 -30.73 -15.92 12.89
N GLY A 167 -30.63 -14.68 13.39
CA GLY A 167 -31.70 -14.05 14.16
C GLY A 167 -31.81 -14.54 15.60
N GLY A 168 -30.69 -14.99 16.20
CA GLY A 168 -30.58 -15.21 17.64
C GLY A 168 -29.79 -16.44 18.06
N ARG A 169 -29.06 -16.30 19.18
CA ARG A 169 -28.17 -17.33 19.75
C ARG A 169 -28.87 -18.65 20.11
N LYS A 170 -30.14 -18.61 20.53
CA LYS A 170 -30.91 -19.81 20.87
C LYS A 170 -31.18 -20.65 19.62
N LYS A 171 -31.68 -20.01 18.55
CA LYS A 171 -31.94 -20.67 17.26
C LYS A 171 -30.67 -21.30 16.68
N LEU A 172 -29.54 -20.57 16.71
CA LEU A 172 -28.28 -21.12 16.24
C LEU A 172 -27.86 -22.35 17.06
N ARG A 173 -28.03 -22.32 18.39
CA ARG A 173 -27.71 -23.45 19.27
C ARG A 173 -28.56 -24.68 18.96
N ASP A 174 -29.85 -24.49 18.71
CA ASP A 174 -30.77 -25.59 18.38
C ASP A 174 -30.38 -26.25 17.06
N VAL A 175 -30.06 -25.44 16.03
CA VAL A 175 -29.58 -25.92 14.73
C VAL A 175 -28.23 -26.64 14.86
N MET A 176 -27.28 -26.07 15.61
CA MET A 176 -25.97 -26.72 15.86
C MET A 176 -26.15 -28.07 16.57
N SER A 177 -27.04 -28.14 17.57
CA SER A 177 -27.32 -29.40 18.28
C SER A 177 -27.93 -30.45 17.38
N PHE A 178 -28.79 -30.06 16.43
CA PHE A 178 -29.35 -30.97 15.44
C PHE A 178 -28.26 -31.53 14.52
N ILE A 179 -27.36 -30.68 14.04
CA ILE A 179 -26.22 -31.09 13.18
C ILE A 179 -25.27 -32.01 13.95
N ASP A 180 -24.99 -31.74 15.22
CA ASP A 180 -24.14 -32.62 16.05
C ASP A 180 -24.77 -34.01 16.22
N LYS A 181 -26.10 -34.09 16.40
CA LYS A 181 -26.82 -35.37 16.49
C LYS A 181 -26.80 -36.14 15.17
N ALA A 182 -26.97 -35.44 14.04
CA ALA A 182 -26.87 -36.04 12.72
C ALA A 182 -25.46 -36.59 12.46
N ARG A 183 -24.41 -35.83 12.78
CA ARG A 183 -23.01 -36.25 12.61
C ARG A 183 -22.58 -37.40 13.52
N LYS A 184 -23.25 -37.59 14.65
CA LYS A 184 -23.04 -38.75 15.55
C LYS A 184 -23.81 -40.00 15.10
N GLY A 185 -24.67 -39.90 14.09
CA GLY A 185 -25.55 -40.98 13.67
C GLY A 185 -26.75 -41.21 14.59
N GLU A 186 -27.03 -40.29 15.52
CA GLU A 186 -28.21 -40.37 16.41
C GLU A 186 -29.50 -40.00 15.66
N VAL A 187 -29.38 -39.24 14.57
CA VAL A 187 -30.49 -38.84 13.69
C VAL A 187 -30.09 -39.11 12.24
N THR A 188 -30.81 -40.01 11.57
CA THR A 188 -30.67 -40.25 10.13
C THR A 188 -31.52 -39.24 9.38
N VAL A 189 -30.88 -38.38 8.58
CA VAL A 189 -31.57 -37.51 7.63
C VAL A 189 -31.65 -38.23 6.30
N ASP A 190 -32.83 -38.67 5.90
CA ASP A 190 -33.04 -39.28 4.58
C ASP A 190 -32.99 -38.20 3.49
N GLY A 191 -31.97 -38.29 2.62
CA GLY A 191 -31.70 -37.35 1.52
C GLY A 191 -30.72 -36.23 1.89
N ASP A 192 -30.14 -35.56 0.88
CA ASP A 192 -29.09 -34.53 0.97
C ASP A 192 -29.47 -33.25 1.77
N GLY A 193 -30.61 -33.23 2.47
CA GLY A 193 -31.08 -32.07 3.22
C GLY A 193 -31.36 -30.83 2.35
N ALA A 194 -31.43 -31.01 1.02
CA ALA A 194 -31.55 -29.93 0.04
C ALA A 194 -32.84 -29.10 0.20
N SER A 195 -33.92 -29.71 0.69
CA SER A 195 -35.20 -29.07 0.99
C SER A 195 -35.39 -28.65 2.46
N GLY A 196 -34.42 -28.96 3.33
CA GLY A 196 -34.54 -28.81 4.78
C GLY A 196 -34.75 -30.13 5.52
N ALA A 197 -34.32 -30.18 6.78
CA ALA A 197 -34.35 -31.37 7.62
C ALA A 197 -34.59 -30.99 9.09
N GLY A 198 -35.30 -31.84 9.83
CA GLY A 198 -35.48 -31.68 11.28
C GLY A 198 -36.20 -30.40 11.72
N GLY A 199 -37.05 -29.82 10.87
CA GLY A 199 -37.74 -28.55 11.14
C GLY A 199 -36.92 -27.29 10.83
N PHE A 200 -35.76 -27.43 10.18
CA PHE A 200 -34.92 -26.31 9.75
C PHE A 200 -34.90 -26.20 8.22
N SER A 201 -34.87 -24.96 7.72
CA SER A 201 -34.70 -24.70 6.29
C SER A 201 -33.27 -25.05 5.83
N SER A 202 -33.10 -25.33 4.53
CA SER A 202 -31.78 -25.63 3.96
C SER A 202 -30.76 -24.49 4.16
N ALA A 203 -31.19 -23.24 4.01
CA ALA A 203 -30.35 -22.06 4.27
C ALA A 203 -29.91 -21.98 5.75
N LEU A 204 -30.81 -22.35 6.68
CA LEU A 204 -30.51 -22.36 8.10
C LEU A 204 -29.56 -23.51 8.48
N LEU A 205 -29.72 -24.69 7.86
CA LEU A 205 -28.79 -25.80 8.00
C LEU A 205 -27.40 -25.44 7.45
N GLN A 206 -27.32 -24.71 6.34
CA GLN A 206 -26.05 -24.21 5.81
C GLN A 206 -25.32 -23.30 6.81
N LYS A 207 -26.04 -22.34 7.40
CA LYS A 207 -25.49 -21.46 8.44
C LYS A 207 -25.18 -22.20 9.73
N GLY A 208 -25.95 -23.22 10.07
CA GLY A 208 -25.64 -24.14 11.16
C GLY A 208 -24.33 -24.90 10.94
N ARG A 209 -24.09 -25.42 9.73
CA ARG A 209 -22.85 -26.14 9.37
C ARG A 209 -21.64 -25.21 9.46
N GLU A 210 -21.78 -23.99 8.96
CA GLU A 210 -20.77 -22.94 9.08
C GLU A 210 -20.45 -22.65 10.56
N ALA A 211 -21.47 -22.50 11.41
CA ALA A 211 -21.28 -22.26 12.84
C ALA A 211 -20.63 -23.43 13.58
N VAL A 212 -21.01 -24.68 13.29
CA VAL A 212 -20.37 -25.88 13.84
C VAL A 212 -18.89 -25.94 13.43
N PHE A 213 -18.58 -25.67 12.16
CA PHE A 213 -17.22 -25.60 11.66
C PHE A 213 -16.38 -24.54 12.39
N LEU A 214 -16.92 -23.32 12.56
CA LEU A 214 -16.24 -22.22 13.26
C LEU A 214 -16.06 -22.52 14.76
N ARG A 215 -17.04 -23.17 15.40
CA ARG A 215 -16.95 -23.63 16.79
C ARG A 215 -15.81 -24.63 16.95
N ASP A 216 -15.80 -25.68 16.12
CA ASP A 216 -14.79 -26.73 16.18
C ASP A 216 -13.39 -26.14 15.89
N ARG A 217 -13.29 -25.18 14.97
CA ARG A 217 -12.06 -24.41 14.70
C ARG A 217 -11.62 -23.60 15.92
N SER A 218 -12.51 -22.87 16.58
CA SER A 218 -12.21 -22.08 17.79
C SER A 218 -11.70 -22.97 18.94
N VAL A 219 -12.30 -24.16 19.14
CA VAL A 219 -11.84 -25.15 20.12
C VAL A 219 -10.45 -25.67 19.77
N LEU A 220 -10.21 -26.01 18.50
CA LEU A 220 -8.91 -26.47 18.02
C LEU A 220 -7.83 -25.39 18.22
N LEU A 221 -8.10 -24.14 17.84
CA LEU A 221 -7.16 -23.02 18.02
C LEU A 221 -6.81 -22.80 19.51
N LYS A 222 -7.80 -22.91 20.41
CA LYS A 222 -7.57 -22.83 21.87
C LYS A 222 -6.71 -23.99 22.38
N LEU A 223 -6.94 -25.20 21.88
CA LEU A 223 -6.13 -26.37 22.19
C LEU A 223 -4.68 -26.15 21.75
N ARG A 224 -4.45 -25.70 20.51
CA ARG A 224 -3.11 -25.44 19.98
C ARG A 224 -2.41 -24.28 20.68
N LEU A 225 -3.11 -23.20 21.02
CA LEU A 225 -2.56 -22.11 21.85
C LEU A 225 -2.08 -22.62 23.22
N THR A 226 -2.79 -23.60 23.81
CA THR A 226 -2.38 -24.22 25.06
C THR A 226 -1.16 -25.11 24.85
N ALA A 227 -1.12 -25.88 23.75
CA ALA A 227 0.04 -26.69 23.38
C ALA A 227 1.31 -25.85 23.15
N LEU A 228 1.19 -24.69 22.49
CA LEU A 228 2.32 -23.77 22.29
C LEU A 228 2.90 -23.23 23.58
N LYS A 229 2.06 -23.01 24.60
CA LYS A 229 2.50 -22.59 25.94
C LYS A 229 3.18 -23.70 26.73
N SER A 230 3.00 -24.96 26.35
CA SER A 230 3.64 -26.10 27.02
C SER A 230 5.17 -26.08 26.87
N ASN A 231 5.85 -26.80 27.77
CA ASN A 231 7.30 -27.00 27.70
C ASN A 231 7.72 -27.86 26.49
N GLN A 232 6.81 -28.65 25.91
CA GLN A 232 7.11 -29.48 24.74
C GLN A 232 7.50 -28.62 23.53
N CYS A 233 6.78 -27.50 23.32
CA CYS A 233 7.09 -26.52 22.28
C CYS A 233 8.17 -25.50 22.68
N ALA A 234 8.75 -25.59 23.87
CA ALA A 234 9.88 -24.74 24.25
C ALA A 234 11.20 -25.27 23.66
N SER A 235 11.30 -26.59 23.40
CA SER A 235 12.50 -27.20 22.83
C SER A 235 12.38 -27.43 21.32
N LEU A 236 13.41 -27.04 20.58
CA LEU A 236 13.53 -27.28 19.14
C LEU A 236 13.53 -28.76 18.76
N LYS A 237 13.96 -29.66 19.65
CA LYS A 237 14.01 -31.11 19.41
C LYS A 237 12.65 -31.68 19.02
N ASN A 238 11.57 -31.04 19.48
CA ASN A 238 10.19 -31.43 19.25
C ASN A 238 9.54 -30.67 18.07
N LYS A 239 10.31 -30.34 17.02
CA LYS A 239 9.80 -29.56 15.86
C LYS A 239 8.53 -30.14 15.23
N TYR A 240 8.39 -31.48 15.19
CA TYR A 240 7.23 -32.17 14.62
C TYR A 240 5.95 -32.03 15.46
N TYR A 241 6.08 -31.77 16.77
CA TYR A 241 4.93 -31.55 17.66
C TYR A 241 4.35 -30.14 17.57
N CYS A 242 5.16 -29.19 17.10
CA CYS A 242 4.86 -27.76 17.08
C CYS A 242 5.04 -27.20 15.66
N PRO A 243 4.25 -27.69 14.69
CA PRO A 243 4.35 -27.28 13.28
C PRO A 243 4.16 -25.78 13.10
N GLU A 244 3.36 -25.12 13.95
CA GLU A 244 3.10 -23.69 13.85
C GLU A 244 4.38 -22.87 14.11
N VAL A 245 5.14 -23.22 15.15
CA VAL A 245 6.41 -22.54 15.47
C VAL A 245 7.43 -22.79 14.37
N PHE A 246 7.55 -24.04 13.90
CA PHE A 246 8.50 -24.38 12.84
C PHE A 246 8.21 -23.61 11.55
N LEU A 247 6.96 -23.59 11.08
CA LEU A 247 6.57 -22.88 9.86
C LEU A 247 6.74 -21.37 9.98
N ASP A 248 6.54 -20.78 11.16
CA ASP A 248 6.79 -19.36 11.39
C ASP A 248 8.27 -18.99 11.39
N VAL A 249 9.14 -19.85 11.93
CA VAL A 249 10.59 -19.67 11.82
C VAL A 249 11.03 -19.73 10.35
N VAL A 250 10.52 -20.71 9.61
CA VAL A 250 10.77 -20.84 8.16
C VAL A 250 10.32 -19.56 7.44
N SER A 251 9.09 -19.09 7.69
CA SER A 251 8.55 -17.84 7.16
C SER A 251 9.45 -16.64 7.49
N SER A 252 9.93 -16.54 8.73
CA SER A 252 10.79 -15.46 9.20
C SER A 252 12.15 -15.44 8.47
N LYS A 253 12.78 -16.61 8.30
CA LYS A 253 14.04 -16.73 7.56
C LYS A 253 13.87 -16.35 6.10
N LEU A 254 12.83 -16.89 5.45
CA LEU A 254 12.51 -16.58 4.05
C LEU A 254 12.25 -15.08 3.86
N THR A 255 11.53 -14.46 4.80
CA THR A 255 11.30 -13.01 4.81
C THR A 255 12.61 -12.22 4.93
N SER A 256 13.44 -12.55 5.93
CA SER A 256 14.69 -11.85 6.21
C SER A 256 15.61 -11.84 4.98
N THR A 257 15.79 -13.00 4.36
CA THR A 257 16.61 -13.14 3.16
C THR A 257 15.97 -12.43 1.97
N ALA A 258 14.67 -12.58 1.73
CA ALA A 258 13.99 -11.93 0.61
C ALA A 258 14.06 -10.39 0.68
N VAL A 259 13.90 -9.80 1.88
CA VAL A 259 13.93 -8.33 2.06
C VAL A 259 15.28 -7.73 1.68
N LEU A 260 16.40 -8.39 1.98
CA LEU A 260 17.73 -7.90 1.62
C LEU A 260 17.88 -7.75 0.10
N PHE A 261 17.41 -8.73 -0.66
CA PHE A 261 17.49 -8.71 -2.13
C PHE A 261 16.48 -7.75 -2.76
N LEU A 262 15.26 -7.69 -2.23
CA LEU A 262 14.26 -6.70 -2.68
C LEU A 262 14.79 -5.27 -2.52
N ASN A 263 15.54 -5.00 -1.45
CA ASN A 263 16.10 -3.67 -1.22
C ASN A 263 17.17 -3.28 -2.26
N VAL A 264 18.04 -4.23 -2.63
CA VAL A 264 19.10 -3.97 -3.62
C VAL A 264 18.53 -3.91 -5.03
N GLU A 265 17.75 -4.92 -5.43
CA GLU A 265 17.34 -5.10 -6.83
C GLU A 265 16.14 -4.24 -7.25
N LEU A 266 15.21 -3.97 -6.33
CA LEU A 266 13.98 -3.25 -6.64
C LEU A 266 13.99 -1.83 -6.06
N LEU A 267 14.20 -1.68 -4.75
CA LEU A 267 14.07 -0.37 -4.09
C LEU A 267 15.18 0.60 -4.52
N SER A 268 16.44 0.15 -4.49
CA SER A 268 17.57 1.02 -4.84
C SER A 268 17.49 1.49 -6.29
N GLU A 269 17.14 0.59 -7.20
CA GLU A 269 16.95 0.90 -8.62
C GLU A 269 15.74 1.80 -8.85
N PHE A 270 14.62 1.53 -8.18
CA PHE A 270 13.42 2.36 -8.27
C PHE A 270 13.72 3.80 -7.85
N PHE A 271 14.40 4.01 -6.71
CA PHE A 271 14.74 5.37 -6.26
C PHE A 271 15.75 6.08 -7.18
N TYR A 272 16.58 5.34 -7.89
CA TYR A 272 17.52 5.91 -8.86
C TYR A 272 16.85 6.29 -10.17
N GLN A 273 16.00 5.41 -10.71
CA GLN A 273 15.39 5.57 -12.03
C GLN A 273 14.14 6.45 -12.00
N PHE A 274 13.35 6.42 -10.91
CA PHE A 274 12.07 7.12 -10.84
C PHE A 274 12.17 8.64 -11.05
N PRO A 275 13.09 9.38 -10.40
CA PRO A 275 13.23 10.81 -10.66
C PRO A 275 13.65 11.13 -12.11
N ARG A 276 14.41 10.25 -12.75
CA ARG A 276 14.90 10.44 -14.12
C ARG A 276 13.81 10.21 -15.16
N GLU A 277 13.04 9.14 -14.99
CA GLU A 277 11.86 8.86 -15.81
C GLU A 277 10.84 9.99 -15.69
N LEU A 278 10.68 10.55 -14.49
CA LEU A 278 9.83 11.70 -14.24
C LEU A 278 10.32 12.97 -14.95
N ASP A 279 11.62 13.29 -14.86
CA ASP A 279 12.21 14.44 -15.58
C ASP A 279 12.09 14.27 -17.11
N GLN A 280 12.27 13.05 -17.60
CA GLN A 280 12.12 12.76 -19.02
C GLN A 280 10.67 12.96 -19.50
N ARG A 281 9.66 12.53 -18.73
CA ARG A 281 8.24 12.65 -19.11
C ARG A 281 7.67 14.04 -18.88
N LEU A 282 7.91 14.65 -17.72
CA LEU A 282 7.32 15.93 -17.32
C LEU A 282 8.27 17.11 -17.46
N GLY A 283 9.59 16.91 -17.33
CA GLY A 283 10.56 18.00 -17.44
C GLY A 283 10.84 18.38 -18.89
N ARG A 284 11.16 17.38 -19.73
CA ARG A 284 11.61 17.60 -21.13
C ARG A 284 10.68 17.03 -22.19
N GLY A 285 9.76 16.14 -21.80
CA GLY A 285 8.89 15.41 -22.72
C GLY A 285 7.63 16.15 -23.16
N LEU A 286 7.29 17.27 -22.49
CA LEU A 286 6.07 18.04 -22.78
C LEU A 286 6.29 19.04 -23.92
N SER A 287 5.41 18.99 -24.92
CA SER A 287 5.31 20.05 -25.94
C SER A 287 4.73 21.34 -25.34
N LYS A 288 4.97 22.48 -26.00
CA LYS A 288 4.42 23.79 -25.56
C LYS A 288 2.89 23.76 -25.39
N GLU A 289 2.19 23.04 -26.26
CA GLU A 289 0.73 22.91 -26.19
C GLU A 289 0.26 22.10 -24.97
N GLU A 290 0.98 21.03 -24.62
CA GLU A 290 0.68 20.22 -23.44
C GLU A 290 1.00 20.96 -22.15
N VAL A 291 2.08 21.77 -22.13
CA VAL A 291 2.37 22.67 -21.01
C VAL A 291 1.26 23.70 -20.82
N GLU A 292 0.73 24.28 -21.91
CA GLU A 292 -0.42 25.19 -21.82
C GLU A 292 -1.67 24.50 -21.29
N LYS A 293 -1.95 23.26 -21.70
CA LYS A 293 -3.07 22.48 -21.18
C LYS A 293 -2.90 22.19 -19.69
N LEU A 294 -1.72 21.73 -19.28
CA LEU A 294 -1.38 21.46 -17.88
C LEU A 294 -1.56 22.72 -17.01
N ALA A 295 -1.10 23.87 -17.50
CA ALA A 295 -1.24 25.13 -16.77
C ALA A 295 -2.70 25.61 -16.64
N ARG A 296 -3.59 25.20 -17.55
CA ARG A 296 -5.03 25.51 -17.48
C ARG A 296 -5.82 24.58 -16.57
N GLU A 297 -5.27 23.43 -16.17
CA GLU A 297 -5.95 22.51 -15.25
C GLU A 297 -6.16 23.13 -13.85
N ASP A 298 -5.23 23.98 -13.40
CA ASP A 298 -5.41 24.77 -12.18
C ASP A 298 -6.10 26.10 -12.49
N LYS A 299 -7.35 26.24 -12.01
CA LYS A 299 -8.17 27.47 -12.15
C LYS A 299 -7.50 28.74 -11.62
N LYS A 300 -6.55 28.63 -10.69
CA LYS A 300 -5.81 29.79 -10.17
C LYS A 300 -4.74 30.23 -11.16
N VAL A 301 -4.01 29.27 -11.74
CA VAL A 301 -2.97 29.51 -12.75
C VAL A 301 -3.62 29.97 -14.05
N GLU A 302 -4.72 29.35 -14.47
CA GLU A 302 -5.50 29.76 -15.65
C GLU A 302 -5.87 31.25 -15.60
N ARG A 303 -6.51 31.69 -14.51
CA ARG A 303 -6.86 33.11 -14.30
C ARG A 303 -5.65 34.03 -14.32
N HIS A 304 -4.52 33.59 -13.77
CA HIS A 304 -3.29 34.37 -13.77
C HIS A 304 -2.74 34.53 -15.19
N LEU A 305 -2.72 33.44 -15.98
CA LEU A 305 -2.28 33.45 -17.37
C LEU A 305 -3.17 34.32 -18.26
N GLU A 306 -4.49 34.30 -18.06
CA GLU A 306 -5.42 35.17 -18.80
C GLU A 306 -5.16 36.66 -18.53
N VAL A 307 -4.89 37.02 -17.27
CA VAL A 307 -4.54 38.41 -16.90
C VAL A 307 -3.23 38.84 -17.54
N ILE A 308 -2.21 37.98 -17.53
CA ILE A 308 -0.92 38.26 -18.18
C ILE A 308 -1.11 38.44 -19.70
N ARG A 309 -1.81 37.51 -20.37
CA ARG A 309 -2.08 37.61 -21.82
C ARG A 309 -2.83 38.90 -22.17
N ARG A 310 -3.83 39.29 -21.37
CA ARG A 310 -4.57 40.54 -21.57
C ARG A 310 -3.68 41.76 -21.39
N LYS A 311 -2.79 41.76 -20.39
CA LYS A 311 -1.82 42.82 -20.16
C LYS A 311 -0.86 42.95 -21.35
N GLU A 312 -0.26 41.85 -21.79
CA GLU A 312 0.69 41.84 -22.91
C GLU A 312 0.05 42.34 -24.23
N LEU A 313 -1.21 41.93 -24.51
CA LEU A 313 -1.94 42.42 -25.68
C LEU A 313 -2.21 43.92 -25.61
N LEU A 314 -2.60 44.43 -24.44
CA LEU A 314 -2.84 45.87 -24.25
C LEU A 314 -1.54 46.69 -24.34
N GLU A 315 -0.44 46.19 -23.78
CA GLU A 315 0.88 46.81 -23.91
C GLU A 315 1.36 46.83 -25.37
N LEU A 316 1.11 45.74 -26.12
CA LEU A 316 1.42 45.70 -27.55
C LEU A 316 0.60 46.70 -28.36
N VAL A 317 -0.70 46.83 -28.05
CA VAL A 317 -1.57 47.82 -28.72
C VAL A 317 -1.13 49.24 -28.36
N LEU A 318 -0.84 49.51 -27.09
CA LEU A 318 -0.35 50.81 -26.64
C LEU A 318 0.96 51.18 -27.33
N GLY A 319 1.93 50.27 -27.37
CA GLY A 319 3.21 50.51 -28.05
C GLY A 319 3.06 50.72 -29.56
N LYS A 320 2.13 50.03 -30.23
CA LYS A 320 1.81 50.29 -31.65
C LYS A 320 1.13 51.64 -31.86
N MET A 321 0.24 52.05 -30.95
CA MET A 321 -0.43 53.35 -31.00
C MET A 321 0.56 54.50 -30.76
N GLU A 322 1.47 54.34 -29.81
CA GLU A 322 2.57 55.29 -29.56
C GLU A 322 3.51 55.37 -30.77
N GLY A 323 3.93 54.23 -31.32
CA GLY A 323 4.76 54.22 -32.53
C GLY A 323 4.09 54.87 -33.75
N LEU A 324 2.77 54.70 -33.91
CA LEU A 324 2.00 55.39 -34.97
C LEU A 324 1.86 56.89 -34.69
N ARG A 325 1.73 57.29 -33.42
CA ARG A 325 1.67 58.71 -33.02
C ARG A 325 2.99 59.41 -33.31
N ASP A 326 4.11 58.79 -32.96
CA ASP A 326 5.44 59.33 -33.24
C ASP A 326 5.69 59.48 -34.75
N LEU A 327 5.27 58.49 -35.56
CA LEU A 327 5.29 58.59 -37.02
C LEU A 327 4.41 59.72 -37.56
N ARG A 328 3.22 59.92 -36.99
CA ARG A 328 2.30 61.00 -37.39
C ARG A 328 2.79 62.38 -36.99
N ASP A 329 3.44 62.52 -35.84
CA ASP A 329 4.03 63.78 -35.40
C ASP A 329 5.26 64.16 -36.26
N LEU A 330 5.97 63.15 -36.80
CA LEU A 330 7.01 63.36 -37.82
C LEU A 330 6.43 63.78 -39.18
N ASP A 331 5.30 63.22 -39.60
CA ASP A 331 4.65 63.54 -40.89
C ASP A 331 3.86 64.88 -40.84
N GLY A 332 3.25 65.19 -39.68
CA GLY A 332 2.50 66.42 -39.43
C GLY A 332 3.37 67.68 -39.29
N GLY A 333 4.69 67.52 -39.16
CA GLY A 333 5.67 68.61 -39.18
C GLY A 333 5.88 69.23 -40.57
N ALA A 334 5.34 68.65 -41.65
CA ALA A 334 5.57 69.11 -43.02
C ALA A 334 4.49 70.05 -43.59
N GLU A 335 3.28 70.14 -43.01
CA GLU A 335 2.14 70.88 -43.63
C GLU A 335 1.50 72.01 -42.78
N GLY A 336 2.15 72.50 -41.72
CA GLY A 336 1.65 73.60 -40.87
C GLY A 336 2.42 74.91 -41.03
N GLY A 337 2.17 75.66 -42.11
CA GLY A 337 2.97 76.81 -42.54
C GLY A 337 3.01 78.07 -41.65
N ARG A 338 4.19 78.71 -41.68
CA ARG A 338 4.48 80.16 -41.73
C ARG A 338 3.29 81.13 -41.52
N ARG A 339 3.38 81.97 -40.48
CA ARG A 339 2.93 83.38 -40.53
C ARG A 339 3.72 84.28 -39.56
N GLY A 340 4.45 85.24 -40.14
CA GLY A 340 4.67 86.58 -39.56
C GLY A 340 5.97 86.86 -38.79
N LEU A 341 6.97 87.45 -39.48
CA LEU A 341 7.95 88.39 -38.89
C LEU A 341 7.18 89.64 -38.35
N ARG A 342 7.56 90.48 -37.36
CA ARG A 342 8.85 91.12 -36.94
C ARG A 342 8.56 92.08 -35.70
N PRO A 343 9.43 93.01 -35.21
CA PRO A 343 10.29 92.91 -34.01
C PRO A 343 10.16 94.06 -32.93
N LYS A 344 11.14 94.11 -31.98
CA LYS A 344 11.49 95.12 -30.92
C LYS A 344 10.72 94.97 -29.58
N GLY A 345 11.31 95.14 -28.38
CA GLY A 345 12.67 95.47 -27.92
C GLY A 345 12.66 95.80 -26.41
N LYS A 346 13.82 95.62 -25.73
CA LYS A 346 14.30 96.24 -24.47
C LYS A 346 13.34 96.44 -23.28
N ASN A 347 13.63 95.79 -22.14
CA ASN A 347 14.33 96.39 -20.98
C ASN A 347 14.32 95.43 -19.78
N GLY A 348 15.45 95.38 -19.07
CA GLY A 348 15.63 94.52 -17.90
C GLY A 348 15.02 95.06 -16.61
N ARG A 349 15.10 94.24 -15.57
CA ARG A 349 15.58 94.64 -14.24
C ARG A 349 15.73 93.42 -13.34
N GLU A 350 16.84 93.44 -12.61
CA GLU A 350 17.19 92.59 -11.49
C GLU A 350 16.12 92.62 -10.39
N ALA A 351 15.99 91.51 -9.66
CA ALA A 351 15.79 91.55 -8.22
C ALA A 351 16.28 90.23 -7.60
N LYS A 352 17.45 90.32 -6.94
CA LYS A 352 17.88 89.41 -5.89
C LYS A 352 16.83 89.40 -4.76
N ASN A 353 16.56 88.24 -4.18
CA ASN A 353 16.74 88.10 -2.74
C ASN A 353 16.79 86.63 -2.34
N GLY A 354 17.90 86.26 -1.70
CA GLY A 354 18.07 84.98 -1.06
C GLY A 354 17.40 84.92 0.30
N ARG A 355 17.27 83.69 0.80
CA ARG A 355 17.52 83.38 2.21
C ARG A 355 17.96 81.93 2.33
N GLU A 356 19.20 81.78 2.77
CA GLU A 356 19.80 80.55 3.26
C GLU A 356 19.06 79.99 4.48
N SER A 357 19.23 78.68 4.67
CA SER A 357 19.71 78.02 5.91
C SER A 357 18.82 76.84 6.29
N ARG A 358 19.29 75.59 6.16
CA ARG A 358 20.21 74.94 7.11
C ARG A 358 20.25 73.43 6.84
N GLU A 359 21.46 72.92 6.76
CA GLU A 359 21.81 71.51 6.82
C GLU A 359 21.34 70.86 8.14
N ARG A 360 20.97 69.58 8.07
CA ARG A 360 21.36 68.55 9.04
C ARG A 360 21.39 67.20 8.33
N GLY A 361 22.60 66.70 8.10
CA GLY A 361 22.81 65.29 7.83
C GLY A 361 22.74 64.50 9.14
N GLU A 362 22.28 63.26 9.04
CA GLU A 362 22.68 62.17 9.93
C GLU A 362 22.55 60.87 9.14
N GLY A 363 23.69 60.23 8.90
CA GLY A 363 23.74 58.92 8.28
C GLY A 363 23.36 57.83 9.28
N ARG A 364 22.81 56.73 8.76
CA ARG A 364 23.02 55.42 9.38
C ARG A 364 22.98 54.33 8.33
N ASN A 365 24.17 53.81 8.11
CA ASN A 365 24.51 52.55 7.50
C ASN A 365 23.82 51.42 8.27
N ASN A 366 23.18 50.46 7.59
CA ASN A 366 23.16 49.09 8.10
C ASN A 366 23.06 48.07 6.96
N ASN A 367 24.14 47.31 6.82
CA ASN A 367 24.25 46.09 6.04
C ASN A 367 23.26 45.04 6.56
N GLY A 368 22.54 44.41 5.64
CA GLY A 368 21.70 43.23 5.90
C GLY A 368 21.92 42.22 4.78
N ASN A 369 23.05 41.53 4.87
CA ASN A 369 23.44 40.39 4.04
C ASN A 369 22.43 39.24 4.25
N GLY A 370 21.79 38.77 3.18
CA GLY A 370 20.82 37.68 3.23
C GLY A 370 20.95 36.79 2.00
N GLY A 371 22.06 36.05 1.93
CA GLY A 371 22.24 34.97 0.96
C GLY A 371 21.23 33.85 1.21
N TRP A 372 20.55 33.42 0.16
CA TRP A 372 19.75 32.21 0.16
C TRP A 372 20.54 31.12 -0.57
N SER A 373 20.98 30.12 0.19
CA SER A 373 21.44 28.83 -0.30
C SER A 373 20.58 27.73 0.35
N LEU A 374 20.48 26.61 -0.38
CA LEU A 374 19.75 25.36 -0.10
C LEU A 374 18.23 25.43 -0.32
N PHE A 375 17.59 24.52 -1.07
CA PHE A 375 17.86 23.09 -1.32
C PHE A 375 17.72 22.71 -2.80
#